data_AF-A0A7K2QHY4-F1
#
_entry.id   AF-A0A7K2QHY4-F1
#
_cell.length_a   1.000
_cell.length_b   1.000
_cell.length_c   1.000
_cell.angle_alpha   90.00
_cell.angle_beta   90.00
_cell.angle_gamma   90.00
#
_symmetry.space_group_name_H-M   'P 1'
#
loop_
_entity.id
_entity.type
_entity.pdbx_description
1 polymer ?
#
loop_
_entity_poly.entity_id
_entity_poly.type
_entity_poly.pdbx_seq_one_letter_code
_entity_poly.pdbx_strand_id
1 'polypeptide(L)'
;LHVSEVAGDYVPHVPVRDELPAESADFFLRFLDGVTEEERVHGSDLARQALDTFTGPVDGDDDRHELVVTHNFLVAWLVRDAMHAPQWRWLGLNHGNAALTVIRYAPGRPASVLVSNEMRHLPPELRWTGFPSEVHI
;
A
#
# COMPACT_ATOMS: atom_id res chain seq x y z
N LEU A 1 12.92 0.28 17.64
CA LEU A 1 12.67 -0.21 16.28
C LEU A 1 12.36 -1.70 16.38
N HIS A 2 11.20 -2.15 15.88
CA HIS A 2 10.83 -3.57 15.82
C HIS A 2 10.77 -3.98 14.35
N VAL A 3 11.53 -5.00 13.97
CA VAL A 3 11.55 -5.52 12.59
C VAL A 3 10.47 -6.58 12.45
N SER A 4 9.66 -6.50 11.40
CA SER A 4 8.60 -7.45 11.12
C SER A 4 8.56 -7.77 9.63
N GLU A 5 8.50 -9.06 9.29
CA GLU A 5 8.33 -9.53 7.91
C GLU A 5 7.01 -9.04 7.30
N VAL A 6 5.98 -8.84 8.13
CA VAL A 6 4.68 -8.30 7.72
C VAL A 6 4.79 -6.90 7.11
N ALA A 7 5.80 -6.11 7.52
CA ALA A 7 6.12 -4.80 6.94
C ALA A 7 7.16 -4.86 5.81
N GLY A 8 7.49 -6.07 5.33
CA GLY A 8 8.49 -6.34 4.30
C GLY A 8 8.08 -5.92 2.89
N ASP A 9 8.80 -6.45 1.90
CA ASP A 9 8.54 -6.24 0.48
C ASP A 9 8.00 -7.54 -0.13
N TYR A 10 6.77 -7.49 -0.64
CA TYR A 10 6.08 -8.64 -1.21
C TYR A 10 4.91 -8.20 -2.08
N VAL A 11 4.45 -9.09 -2.97
CA VAL A 11 3.29 -8.86 -3.84
C VAL A 11 2.01 -9.27 -3.08
N PRO A 12 1.11 -8.33 -2.74
CA PRO A 12 0.00 -8.63 -1.85
C PRO A 12 -1.15 -9.40 -2.52
N HIS A 13 -1.30 -9.25 -3.84
CA HIS A 13 -2.33 -9.92 -4.64
C HIS A 13 -1.96 -9.93 -6.12
N VAL A 14 -2.06 -11.10 -6.77
CA VAL A 14 -1.94 -11.24 -8.23
C VAL A 14 -3.35 -11.48 -8.79
N PRO A 15 -3.95 -10.48 -9.47
CA PRO A 15 -5.33 -10.58 -9.95
C PRO A 15 -5.45 -11.50 -11.16
N VAL A 16 -6.62 -12.11 -11.32
CA VAL A 16 -7.00 -12.76 -12.58
C VAL A 16 -7.53 -11.73 -13.59
N ARG A 17 -7.55 -12.09 -14.88
CA ARG A 17 -7.93 -11.17 -15.96
C ARG A 17 -9.30 -10.52 -15.76
N ASP A 18 -10.28 -11.26 -15.24
CA ASP A 18 -11.65 -10.78 -15.04
C ASP A 18 -11.79 -9.77 -13.88
N GLU A 19 -10.79 -9.68 -12.99
CA GLU A 19 -10.76 -8.63 -11.98
C GLU A 19 -10.34 -7.27 -12.55
N LEU A 20 -9.66 -7.27 -13.72
CA LEU A 20 -9.01 -6.10 -14.29
C LEU A 20 -9.88 -5.39 -15.34
N PRO A 21 -9.75 -4.05 -15.49
CA PRO A 21 -10.35 -3.34 -16.62
C PRO A 21 -9.76 -3.84 -17.95
N ALA A 22 -10.61 -4.10 -18.94
CA ALA A 22 -10.23 -4.74 -20.19
C ALA A 22 -9.12 -3.97 -20.94
N GLU A 23 -9.14 -2.64 -20.89
CA GLU A 23 -8.18 -1.76 -21.53
C GLU A 23 -6.78 -1.78 -20.92
N SER A 24 -6.65 -2.25 -19.67
CA SER A 24 -5.38 -2.24 -18.91
C SER A 24 -4.96 -3.61 -18.39
N ALA A 25 -5.79 -4.65 -18.59
CA ALA A 25 -5.54 -6.00 -18.09
C ALA A 25 -4.16 -6.54 -18.52
N ASP A 26 -3.83 -6.45 -19.81
CA ASP A 26 -2.55 -6.97 -20.30
C ASP A 26 -1.35 -6.19 -19.76
N PHE A 27 -1.51 -4.90 -19.46
CA PHE A 27 -0.44 -4.11 -18.85
C PHE A 27 -0.13 -4.61 -17.44
N PHE A 28 -1.16 -4.81 -16.62
CA PHE A 28 -1.00 -5.27 -15.24
C PHE A 28 -0.54 -6.73 -15.16
N LEU A 29 -1.06 -7.61 -16.02
CA LEU A 29 -0.62 -9.01 -16.05
C LEU A 29 0.84 -9.12 -16.47
N ARG A 30 1.29 -8.36 -17.46
CA ARG A 30 2.72 -8.31 -17.84
C ARG A 30 3.61 -7.78 -16.73
N PHE A 31 3.14 -6.80 -15.95
CA PHE A 31 3.90 -6.27 -14.81
C PHE A 31 4.17 -7.33 -13.73
N LEU A 32 3.29 -8.34 -13.62
CA LEU A 32 3.37 -9.41 -12.60
C LEU A 32 3.83 -10.77 -13.16
N ASP A 33 4.24 -10.84 -14.43
CA ASP A 33 4.56 -12.11 -15.12
C ASP A 33 5.74 -12.88 -14.48
N GLY A 34 6.60 -12.17 -13.74
CA GLY A 34 7.73 -12.76 -13.01
C GLY A 34 7.39 -13.29 -11.62
N VAL A 35 6.17 -13.07 -11.10
CA VAL A 35 5.79 -13.49 -9.75
C VAL A 35 5.57 -15.00 -9.72
N THR A 36 6.36 -15.70 -8.92
CA THR A 36 6.23 -17.14 -8.73
C THR A 36 4.99 -17.50 -7.89
N GLU A 37 4.53 -18.75 -7.97
CA GLU A 37 3.41 -19.20 -7.14
C GLU A 37 3.74 -19.15 -5.64
N GLU A 38 5.00 -19.39 -5.27
CA GLU A 38 5.46 -19.26 -3.88
C GLU A 38 5.37 -17.81 -3.39
N GLU A 39 5.86 -16.85 -4.17
CA GLU A 39 5.76 -15.42 -3.85
C GLU A 39 4.29 -14.96 -3.80
N ARG A 40 3.44 -15.48 -4.70
CA ARG A 40 2.01 -15.17 -4.72
C ARG A 40 1.30 -15.66 -3.45
N VAL A 41 1.55 -16.89 -3.03
CA VAL A 41 0.94 -17.46 -1.80
C VAL A 41 1.48 -16.75 -0.57
N HIS A 42 2.80 -16.66 -0.43
CA HIS A 42 3.44 -16.03 0.72
C HIS A 42 3.07 -14.54 0.85
N GLY A 43 3.10 -13.81 -0.27
CA GLY A 43 2.73 -12.40 -0.30
C GLY A 43 1.27 -12.15 0.07
N SER A 44 0.34 -13.02 -0.37
CA SER A 44 -1.06 -12.93 0.02
C SER A 44 -1.27 -13.18 1.52
N ASP A 45 -0.55 -14.15 2.10
CA ASP A 45 -0.60 -14.44 3.53
C ASP A 45 -0.02 -13.29 4.38
N LEU A 46 1.09 -12.69 3.95
CA LEU A 46 1.66 -11.51 4.61
C LEU A 46 0.73 -10.29 4.48
N ALA A 47 0.10 -10.10 3.32
CA ALA A 47 -0.81 -8.99 3.08
C ALA A 47 -2.05 -9.05 3.98
N ARG A 48 -2.59 -10.25 4.23
CA ARG A 48 -3.68 -10.45 5.21
C ARG A 48 -3.20 -10.13 6.62
N GLN A 49 -2.04 -10.65 7.03
CA GLN A 49 -1.46 -10.36 8.34
C GLN A 49 -1.19 -8.86 8.56
N ALA A 50 -0.80 -8.15 7.51
CA ALA A 50 -0.56 -6.71 7.58
C ALA A 50 -1.85 -5.92 7.81
N LEU A 51 -2.96 -6.32 7.18
CA LEU A 51 -4.27 -5.75 7.49
C LEU A 51 -4.65 -6.01 8.95
N ASP A 52 -4.51 -7.27 9.40
CA ASP A 52 -4.83 -7.65 10.79
C ASP A 52 -3.97 -6.89 11.82
N THR A 53 -2.73 -6.55 11.47
CA THR A 53 -1.75 -5.95 12.40
C THR A 53 -1.76 -4.43 12.39
N PHE A 54 -1.90 -3.79 11.23
CA PHE A 54 -1.65 -2.36 11.05
C PHE A 54 -2.91 -1.53 10.78
N THR A 55 -4.10 -2.15 10.82
CA THR A 55 -5.36 -1.48 10.50
C THR A 55 -6.41 -1.67 11.58
N GLY A 56 -7.45 -0.84 11.51
CA GLY A 56 -8.58 -0.89 12.43
C GLY A 56 -8.42 0.01 13.66
N PRO A 57 -9.53 0.28 14.36
CA PRO A 57 -9.50 1.02 15.62
C PRO A 57 -8.85 0.18 16.73
N VAL A 58 -8.34 0.85 17.76
CA VAL A 58 -7.89 0.22 19.00
C VAL A 58 -8.93 0.37 20.10
N ASP A 59 -8.92 -0.55 21.06
CA ASP A 59 -9.73 -0.44 22.28
C ASP A 59 -9.20 0.66 23.21
N GLY A 60 -10.11 1.28 23.96
CA GLY A 60 -9.81 2.33 24.94
C GLY A 60 -10.21 3.73 24.49
N ASP A 61 -9.89 4.72 25.32
CA ASP A 61 -10.30 6.12 25.12
C ASP A 61 -9.18 6.99 24.49
N ASP A 62 -7.95 6.46 24.40
CA ASP A 62 -6.76 7.18 23.93
C ASP A 62 -6.41 6.84 22.47
N ASP A 63 -6.02 7.85 21.69
CA ASP A 63 -5.55 7.67 20.31
C ASP A 63 -4.18 6.95 20.25
N ARG A 64 -4.08 5.84 19.50
CA ARG A 64 -2.80 5.19 19.16
C ARG A 64 -2.25 5.71 17.85
N HIS A 65 -0.97 6.07 17.85
CA HIS A 65 -0.23 6.47 16.65
C HIS A 65 0.84 5.44 16.34
N GLU A 66 0.78 4.85 15.14
CA GLU A 66 1.70 3.81 14.68
C GLU A 66 2.45 4.28 13.43
N LEU A 67 3.78 4.09 13.43
CA LEU A 67 4.61 4.34 12.27
C LEU A 67 5.07 3.00 11.68
N VAL A 68 4.63 2.72 10.46
CA VAL A 68 5.06 1.55 9.69
C VAL A 68 6.00 2.03 8.58
N VAL A 69 7.27 1.62 8.64
CA VAL A 69 8.24 1.84 7.56
C VAL A 69 8.23 0.60 6.67
N THR A 70 7.81 0.76 5.43
CA THR A 70 7.57 -0.35 4.49
C THR A 70 7.76 0.09 3.03
N HIS A 71 7.34 -0.75 2.09
CA HIS A 71 7.57 -0.64 0.65
C HIS A 71 6.29 -0.23 -0.09
N ASN A 72 6.44 0.24 -1.32
CA ASN A 72 5.35 0.80 -2.12
C ASN A 72 4.11 -0.10 -2.19
N PHE A 73 4.30 -1.42 -2.41
CA PHE A 73 3.20 -2.36 -2.57
C PHE A 73 2.36 -2.50 -1.30
N LEU A 74 2.99 -2.54 -0.12
CA LEU A 74 2.24 -2.60 1.12
C LEU A 74 1.52 -1.28 1.41
N VAL A 75 2.15 -0.12 1.20
CA VAL A 75 1.45 1.18 1.36
C VAL A 75 0.23 1.25 0.42
N ALA A 76 0.40 0.85 -0.84
CA ALA A 76 -0.68 0.75 -1.81
C ALA A 76 -1.80 -0.20 -1.36
N TRP A 77 -1.45 -1.35 -0.79
CA TRP A 77 -2.40 -2.34 -0.29
C TRP A 77 -3.24 -1.81 0.87
N LEU A 78 -2.62 -1.12 1.84
CA LEU A 78 -3.28 -0.50 2.99
C LEU A 78 -4.21 0.64 2.55
N VAL A 79 -3.77 1.50 1.64
CA VAL A 79 -4.61 2.59 1.08
C VAL A 79 -5.80 2.02 0.32
N ARG A 80 -5.57 0.98 -0.49
CA ARG A 80 -6.62 0.27 -1.24
C ARG A 80 -7.68 -0.27 -0.28
N ASP A 81 -7.26 -0.94 0.80
CA ASP A 81 -8.17 -1.49 1.81
C ASP A 81 -8.97 -0.40 2.54
N ALA A 82 -8.28 0.65 3.01
CA ALA A 82 -8.91 1.78 3.69
C ALA A 82 -9.97 2.51 2.84
N MET A 83 -9.82 2.49 1.51
CA MET A 83 -10.77 3.08 0.56
C MET A 83 -11.83 2.07 0.07
N HIS A 84 -11.86 0.86 0.62
CA HIS A 84 -12.72 -0.25 0.18
C HIS A 84 -12.65 -0.51 -1.33
N ALA A 85 -11.46 -0.33 -1.92
CA ALA A 85 -11.26 -0.50 -3.35
C ALA A 85 -11.11 -2.00 -3.72
N PRO A 86 -11.39 -2.40 -4.98
CA PRO A 86 -11.18 -3.76 -5.46
C PRO A 86 -9.73 -4.23 -5.27
N GLN A 87 -9.51 -5.53 -5.09
CA GLN A 87 -8.19 -6.07 -4.75
C GLN A 87 -7.10 -5.68 -5.73
N TRP A 88 -7.35 -5.77 -7.03
CA TRP A 88 -6.39 -5.36 -8.06
C TRP A 88 -5.91 -3.90 -7.94
N ARG A 89 -6.68 -3.00 -7.29
CA ARG A 89 -6.47 -1.55 -7.37
C ARG A 89 -5.23 -1.05 -6.63
N TRP A 90 -4.57 -1.89 -5.83
CA TRP A 90 -3.22 -1.60 -5.35
C TRP A 90 -2.28 -1.33 -6.53
N LEU A 91 -2.51 -2.01 -7.66
CA LEU A 91 -1.84 -1.74 -8.92
C LEU A 91 -2.21 -0.33 -9.41
N GLY A 92 -1.17 0.48 -9.61
CA GLY A 92 -1.30 1.88 -10.03
C GLY A 92 -1.40 2.88 -8.87
N LEU A 93 -1.28 2.47 -7.61
CA LEU A 93 -0.96 3.36 -6.50
C LEU A 93 0.55 3.35 -6.29
N ASN A 94 1.21 4.47 -6.55
CA ASN A 94 2.66 4.60 -6.42
C ASN A 94 3.00 5.63 -5.35
N HIS A 95 3.98 5.32 -4.52
CA HIS A 95 4.49 6.17 -3.44
C HIS A 95 5.97 6.47 -3.62
N GLY A 96 6.36 7.72 -3.36
CA GLY A 96 7.74 8.20 -3.39
C GLY A 96 8.56 7.59 -2.27
N ASN A 97 9.88 7.52 -2.48
CA ASN A 97 10.76 7.07 -1.41
C ASN A 97 10.67 8.03 -0.22
N ALA A 98 10.54 7.46 0.98
CA ALA A 98 10.34 8.18 2.23
C ALA A 98 9.11 9.13 2.23
N ALA A 99 8.16 8.97 1.29
CA ALA A 99 6.93 9.74 1.32
C ALA A 99 6.01 9.27 2.46
N LEU A 100 5.27 10.21 3.06
CA LEU A 100 4.36 9.93 4.17
C LEU A 100 2.92 9.76 3.66
N THR A 101 2.30 8.65 4.05
CA THR A 101 0.86 8.39 3.92
C THR A 101 0.28 8.16 5.31
N VAL A 102 -0.83 8.82 5.63
CA VAL A 102 -1.49 8.75 6.95
C VAL A 102 -2.92 8.26 6.78
N ILE A 103 -3.24 7.14 7.41
CA ILE A 103 -4.58 6.55 7.44
C ILE A 103 -5.10 6.62 8.88
N ARG A 104 -6.34 7.06 9.04
CA ARG A 104 -7.05 7.09 10.31
C ARG A 104 -8.13 6.01 10.34
N TYR A 105 -8.06 5.15 11.34
CA TYR A 105 -9.11 4.20 11.67
C TYR A 105 -9.80 4.67 12.95
N ALA A 106 -11.12 4.82 12.91
CA ALA A 106 -11.87 5.29 14.06
C ALA A 106 -13.12 4.46 14.28
N PRO A 107 -13.51 4.20 15.55
CA PRO A 107 -14.65 3.34 15.86
C PRO A 107 -15.94 3.82 15.17
N GLY A 108 -16.71 2.87 14.64
CA GLY A 108 -18.05 3.13 14.09
C GLY A 108 -18.10 3.94 12.80
N ARG A 109 -16.96 4.21 12.13
CA ARG A 109 -16.93 4.90 10.84
C ARG A 109 -15.89 4.30 9.88
N PRO A 110 -16.04 4.47 8.56
CA PRO A 110 -15.03 4.04 7.59
C PRO A 110 -13.67 4.69 7.86
N ALA A 111 -12.60 4.00 7.43
CA ALA A 111 -11.25 4.54 7.47
C ALA A 111 -11.13 5.81 6.61
N SER A 112 -10.13 6.65 6.90
CA SER A 112 -9.89 7.88 6.15
C SER A 112 -8.41 8.04 5.84
N VAL A 113 -8.08 8.22 4.55
CA VAL A 113 -6.73 8.61 4.12
C VAL A 113 -6.61 10.13 4.31
N LEU A 114 -5.88 10.55 5.34
CA LEU A 114 -5.74 11.98 5.69
C LEU A 114 -4.68 12.68 4.84
N VAL A 115 -3.62 11.95 4.52
CA VAL A 115 -2.46 12.41 3.76
C VAL A 115 -1.98 11.25 2.90
N SER A 116 -1.59 11.52 1.66
CA SER A 116 -1.04 10.50 0.76
C SER A 116 0.18 11.05 0.03
N ASN A 117 1.25 10.25 0.01
CA ASN A 117 2.47 10.50 -0.76
C ASN A 117 3.11 11.89 -0.50
N GLU A 118 3.11 12.33 0.76
CA GLU A 118 3.59 13.64 1.19
C GLU A 118 5.11 13.66 1.36
N MET A 119 5.79 14.64 0.77
CA MET A 119 7.26 14.73 0.75
C MET A 119 7.80 16.10 1.20
N ARG A 120 6.97 17.00 1.73
CA ARG A 120 7.41 18.36 2.11
C ARG A 120 8.39 18.37 3.28
N HIS A 121 8.40 17.30 4.08
CA HIS A 121 9.41 17.11 5.12
C HIS A 121 10.82 16.85 4.55
N LEU A 122 10.93 16.46 3.27
CA LEU A 122 12.20 16.27 2.58
C LEU A 122 12.70 17.58 1.94
N PRO A 123 14.03 17.78 1.86
CA PRO A 123 14.64 18.78 0.97
C PRO A 123 14.18 18.59 -0.49
N PRO A 124 14.06 19.67 -1.29
CA PRO A 124 13.56 19.59 -2.68
C PRO A 124 14.26 18.53 -3.54
N GLU A 125 15.57 18.38 -3.39
CA GLU A 125 16.41 17.42 -4.14
C GLU A 125 16.15 15.95 -3.79
N LEU A 126 15.47 15.66 -2.69
CA LEU A 126 15.08 14.30 -2.28
C LEU A 126 13.60 13.99 -2.55
N ARG A 127 12.83 14.95 -3.05
CA ARG A 127 11.42 14.73 -3.42
C ARG A 127 11.35 14.02 -4.77
N TRP A 128 10.27 13.26 -4.96
CA TRP A 128 9.96 12.57 -6.21
C TRP A 128 11.01 11.54 -6.68
N THR A 129 11.93 11.11 -5.81
CA THR A 129 12.84 10.02 -6.15
C THR A 129 12.04 8.72 -6.40
N GLY A 130 12.43 7.96 -7.42
CA GLY A 130 11.67 6.80 -7.90
C GLY A 130 10.55 7.13 -8.89
N PHE A 131 10.30 8.41 -9.20
CA PHE A 131 9.31 8.83 -10.20
C PHE A 131 9.96 9.51 -11.40
N PRO A 132 9.38 9.34 -12.61
CA PRO A 132 9.81 10.08 -13.77
C PRO A 132 9.37 11.56 -13.67
N SER A 133 10.10 12.47 -14.30
CA SER A 133 9.91 13.93 -14.11
C SER A 133 8.53 14.45 -14.51
N GLU A 134 7.88 13.80 -15.46
CA GLU A 134 6.58 14.21 -16.01
C GLU A 134 5.41 14.11 -15.01
N VAL A 135 5.60 13.42 -13.89
CA VAL A 135 4.56 13.30 -12.83
C VAL A 135 4.88 14.11 -11.58
N HIS A 136 5.97 14.90 -11.60
CA HIS A 136 6.32 15.76 -10.46
C HIS A 136 5.33 16.92 -10.40
N ILE A 137 4.80 17.19 -9.19
CA ILE A 137 3.85 18.27 -8.88
C ILE A 137 4.50 19.28 -7.91
#